data_AF-A0A7Z0MFH9-F1
#
_entry.id   AF-A0A7Z0MFH9-F1
#
_cell.length_a   1.000
_cell.length_b   1.000
_cell.length_c   1.000
_cell.angle_alpha   90.00
_cell.angle_beta   90.00
_cell.angle_gamma   90.00
#
_symmetry.space_group_name_H-M   'P 1'
#
loop_
_entity.id
_entity.type
_entity.pdbx_description
1 polymer ?
#
loop_
_entity_poly.entity_id
_entity_poly.type
_entity_poly.pdbx_seq_one_letter_code
_entity_poly.pdbx_strand_id
1 'polypeptide(L)'
;MLAIIRLIVQPDGRKIDLWYSTAEPASEFIERLSQLAEQAGIRLHVLITERNGRLTTGKLRTAIPDWRDASIWFCDPAGFSRALREGLTEHGLNKNNFHQEIFDMR
;
A
#
# COMPACT_ATOMS: atom_id res chain seq x y z
N MET A 1 -10.73 3.65 2.16
CA MET A 1 -11.27 4.47 1.04
C MET A 1 -11.03 5.98 1.23
N LEU A 2 -11.13 6.52 2.46
CA LEU A 2 -10.92 7.96 2.73
C LEU A 2 -9.49 8.46 2.48
N ALA A 3 -8.46 7.63 2.69
CA ALA A 3 -7.05 8.06 2.51
C ALA A 3 -6.70 8.38 1.04
N ILE A 4 -7.24 7.62 0.09
CA ILE A 4 -6.98 7.81 -1.33
C ILE A 4 -7.63 9.11 -1.81
N ILE A 5 -8.88 9.37 -1.42
CA ILE A 5 -9.61 10.60 -1.79
C ILE A 5 -8.87 11.85 -1.32
N ARG A 6 -8.24 11.82 -0.13
CA ARG A 6 -7.53 12.99 0.41
C ARG A 6 -6.30 13.37 -0.41
N LEU A 7 -5.60 12.41 -1.01
CA LEU A 7 -4.43 12.66 -1.87
C LEU A 7 -4.81 13.31 -3.21
N ILE A 8 -6.03 13.05 -3.71
CA ILE A 8 -6.58 13.71 -4.91
C ILE A 8 -6.75 15.21 -4.69
N VAL A 9 -7.03 15.63 -3.44
CA VAL A 9 -7.42 17.01 -3.13
C VAL A 9 -6.22 17.95 -2.98
N GLN A 10 -5.01 17.44 -2.66
CA GLN A 10 -3.79 18.27 -2.53
C GLN A 10 -2.52 17.50 -2.93
N PRO A 11 -2.19 17.42 -4.23
CA PRO A 11 -0.92 16.88 -4.68
C PRO A 11 0.22 17.79 -4.22
N ASP A 12 1.10 17.29 -3.37
CA ASP A 12 2.28 18.02 -2.87
C ASP A 12 3.58 17.63 -3.62
N GLY A 13 3.44 16.95 -4.76
CA GLY A 13 4.55 16.52 -5.62
C GLY A 13 5.27 15.25 -5.15
N ARG A 14 4.87 14.64 -4.04
CA ARG A 14 5.44 13.36 -3.60
C ARG A 14 5.02 12.22 -4.53
N LYS A 15 5.94 11.28 -4.75
CA LYS A 15 5.64 10.00 -5.41
C LYS A 15 4.86 9.12 -4.44
N ILE A 16 3.77 8.55 -4.91
CA ILE A 16 2.90 7.70 -4.09
C ILE A 16 2.67 6.38 -4.82
N ASP A 17 3.03 5.30 -4.14
CA ASP A 17 2.72 3.95 -4.56
C ASP A 17 1.62 3.38 -3.65
N LEU A 18 0.47 3.09 -4.25
CA LEU A 18 -0.68 2.51 -3.56
C LEU A 18 -0.78 1.03 -3.88
N TRP A 19 -0.80 0.19 -2.86
CA TRP A 19 -1.06 -1.25 -3.00
C TRP A 19 -2.50 -1.57 -2.61
N TYR A 20 -3.24 -2.17 -3.54
CA TYR A 20 -4.54 -2.76 -3.27
C TYR A 20 -4.43 -4.28 -3.36
N SER A 21 -4.48 -4.95 -2.20
CA SER A 21 -4.40 -6.41 -2.09
C SER A 21 -5.79 -6.98 -1.81
N THR A 22 -6.29 -7.89 -2.65
CA THR A 22 -7.60 -8.54 -2.44
C THR A 22 -7.56 -10.02 -2.83
N ALA A 23 -8.32 -10.86 -2.13
CA ALA A 23 -8.59 -12.23 -2.55
C ALA A 23 -9.71 -12.30 -3.60
N GLU A 24 -10.71 -11.41 -3.47
CA GLU A 24 -11.89 -11.36 -4.31
C GLU A 24 -11.85 -10.07 -5.15
N PRO A 25 -11.33 -10.13 -6.39
CA PRO A 25 -11.24 -8.95 -7.24
C PRO A 25 -12.62 -8.53 -7.75
N ALA A 26 -13.02 -7.29 -7.43
CA ALA A 26 -14.18 -6.65 -8.01
C ALA A 26 -13.74 -5.73 -9.15
N SER A 27 -13.95 -6.15 -10.40
CA SER A 27 -13.43 -5.46 -11.59
C SER A 27 -13.86 -3.99 -11.66
N GLU A 28 -15.14 -3.70 -11.44
CA GLU A 28 -15.67 -2.32 -11.46
C GLU A 28 -14.99 -1.42 -10.41
N PHE A 29 -14.75 -1.97 -9.21
CA PHE A 29 -14.07 -1.25 -8.15
C PHE A 29 -12.59 -0.99 -8.51
N ILE A 30 -11.91 -1.99 -9.06
CA ILE A 30 -10.51 -1.89 -9.49
C ILE A 30 -10.36 -0.87 -10.63
N GLU A 31 -11.27 -0.86 -11.59
CA GLU A 31 -11.28 0.11 -12.69
C GLU A 31 -11.49 1.53 -12.16
N ARG A 32 -12.49 1.75 -11.31
CA ARG A 32 -12.73 3.06 -10.68
C ARG A 32 -11.54 3.51 -9.84
N LEU A 33 -10.93 2.60 -9.08
CA LEU A 33 -9.75 2.89 -8.28
C LEU A 33 -8.55 3.27 -9.16
N SER A 34 -8.37 2.60 -10.30
CA SER A 34 -7.31 2.88 -11.27
C SER A 34 -7.47 4.28 -11.86
N GLN A 35 -8.69 4.66 -12.26
CA GLN A 35 -8.98 6.01 -12.77
C GLN A 35 -8.70 7.09 -11.72
N LEU A 36 -9.10 6.86 -10.46
CA LEU A 36 -8.83 7.81 -9.38
C LEU A 36 -7.34 7.94 -9.07
N ALA A 37 -6.60 6.83 -9.11
CA ALA A 37 -5.15 6.84 -8.90
C ALA A 37 -4.43 7.60 -10.02
N GLU A 38 -4.83 7.36 -11.28
CA GLU A 38 -4.29 8.07 -12.45
C GLU A 38 -4.52 9.59 -12.36
N GLN A 39 -5.76 10.00 -12.06
CA GLN A 39 -6.10 11.42 -11.87
C GLN A 39 -5.30 12.09 -10.74
N ALA A 40 -4.87 11.31 -9.75
CA ALA A 40 -4.08 11.78 -8.62
C ALA A 40 -2.56 11.67 -8.81
N GLY A 41 -2.08 11.13 -9.94
CA GLY A 41 -0.67 10.84 -10.16
C GLY A 41 -0.11 9.75 -9.23
N ILE A 42 -0.97 8.88 -8.72
CA ILE A 42 -0.62 7.76 -7.83
C ILE A 42 -0.34 6.51 -8.67
N ARG A 43 0.76 5.82 -8.40
CA ARG A 43 1.06 4.52 -8.99
C ARG A 43 0.31 3.42 -8.24
N LEU A 44 -0.74 2.89 -8.85
CA LEU A 44 -1.52 1.79 -8.29
C LEU A 44 -0.89 0.43 -8.61
N HIS A 45 -0.74 -0.41 -7.60
CA HIS A 45 -0.34 -1.81 -7.68
C HIS A 45 -1.50 -2.66 -7.19
N VAL A 46 -2.13 -3.42 -8.09
CA VAL A 46 -3.18 -4.36 -7.74
C VAL A 46 -2.58 -5.75 -7.54
N LEU A 47 -2.80 -6.34 -6.37
CA LEU A 47 -2.33 -7.67 -6.02
C LEU A 47 -3.53 -8.56 -5.72
N ILE A 48 -3.76 -9.57 -6.57
CA ILE A 48 -4.82 -10.55 -6.37
C ILE A 48 -4.21 -11.72 -5.61
N THR A 49 -4.51 -11.87 -4.33
CA THR A 49 -3.78 -12.81 -3.46
C THR A 49 -3.89 -14.26 -3.90
N GLU A 50 -5.03 -14.66 -4.49
CA GLU A 50 -5.21 -16.02 -5.02
C GLU A 50 -4.32 -16.31 -6.23
N ARG A 51 -4.03 -15.29 -7.06
CA ARG A 51 -3.23 -15.44 -8.29
C ARG A 51 -1.76 -15.17 -8.05
N ASN A 52 -1.46 -14.18 -7.23
CA ASN A 52 -0.12 -13.64 -7.05
C ASN A 52 0.51 -14.08 -5.72
N GLY A 53 -0.25 -14.68 -4.80
CA GLY A 53 0.14 -14.84 -3.40
C GLY A 53 0.09 -13.50 -2.64
N ARG A 54 0.27 -13.55 -1.31
CA ARG A 54 0.21 -12.35 -0.46
C ARG A 54 1.29 -11.31 -0.82
N LEU A 55 1.05 -10.06 -0.42
CA LEU A 55 2.08 -9.03 -0.40
C LEU A 55 3.17 -9.43 0.62
N THR A 56 4.43 -9.27 0.26
CA THR A 56 5.58 -9.59 1.13
C THR A 56 6.57 -8.45 1.10
N THR A 57 7.45 -8.40 2.11
CA THR A 57 8.54 -7.41 2.14
C THR A 57 9.42 -7.52 0.90
N GLY A 58 9.70 -8.74 0.42
CA GLY A 58 10.43 -8.97 -0.83
C GLY A 58 9.77 -8.30 -2.03
N LYS A 59 8.46 -8.49 -2.23
CA LYS A 59 7.71 -7.86 -3.34
C LYS A 59 7.74 -6.33 -3.27
N LEU A 60 7.57 -5.77 -2.06
CA LEU A 60 7.67 -4.32 -1.86
C LEU A 60 9.06 -3.79 -2.24
N ARG A 61 10.12 -4.44 -1.76
CA ARG A 61 11.51 -4.03 -2.05
C ARG A 61 11.88 -4.15 -3.52
N THR A 62 11.32 -5.12 -4.24
CA THR A 62 11.53 -5.26 -5.69
C THR A 62 10.77 -4.20 -6.48
N ALA A 63 9.54 -3.88 -6.08
CA ALA A 63 8.69 -2.96 -6.82
C ALA A 63 9.06 -1.48 -6.59
N ILE A 64 9.54 -1.15 -5.39
CA ILE A 64 9.80 0.23 -4.96
C ILE A 64 11.29 0.35 -4.61
N PRO A 65 12.17 0.84 -5.50
CA PRO A 65 13.62 0.92 -5.24
C PRO A 65 13.99 1.79 -4.02
N ASP A 66 13.28 2.91 -3.83
CA ASP A 66 13.55 3.92 -2.81
C ASP A 66 12.77 3.70 -1.50
N TRP A 67 12.30 2.46 -1.28
CA TRP A 67 11.41 2.10 -0.16
C TRP A 67 11.99 2.38 1.24
N ARG A 68 13.33 2.49 1.38
CA ARG A 68 13.98 2.74 2.67
C ARG A 68 13.77 4.16 3.18
N ASP A 69 13.64 5.10 2.25
CA ASP A 69 13.42 6.53 2.54
C ASP A 69 11.93 6.90 2.52
N ALA A 70 11.06 5.95 2.16
CA ALA A 70 9.62 6.15 2.10
C ALA A 70 8.97 6.13 3.49
N SER A 71 7.89 6.89 3.65
CA SER A 71 6.93 6.70 4.74
C SER A 71 5.88 5.68 4.30
N ILE A 72 5.75 4.58 5.04
CA ILE A 72 4.87 3.47 4.71
C ILE A 72 3.66 3.52 5.63
N TRP A 73 2.47 3.55 5.03
CA TRP A 73 1.19 3.53 5.73
C TRP A 73 0.47 2.24 5.45
N PHE A 74 0.00 1.59 6.50
CA PHE A 74 -0.61 0.27 6.39
C PHE A 74 -1.91 0.19 7.18
N CYS A 75 -2.98 -0.22 6.51
CA CYS A 75 -4.35 -0.30 7.03
C CYS A 75 -4.88 -1.72 6.78
N ASP A 76 -4.67 -2.62 7.73
CA ASP A 76 -4.97 -4.05 7.60
C ASP A 76 -5.14 -4.71 8.98
N PRO A 77 -5.65 -5.95 9.05
CA PRO A 77 -5.72 -6.72 10.29
C PRO A 77 -4.33 -6.85 10.94
N ALA A 78 -4.27 -6.67 12.26
CA ALA A 78 -3.03 -6.42 13.00
C ALA A 78 -1.90 -7.47 12.85
N GLY A 79 -2.21 -8.70 12.42
CA GLY A 79 -1.21 -9.75 12.24
C GLY A 79 -0.30 -9.54 11.03
N PHE A 80 -0.84 -9.07 9.91
CA PHE A 80 -0.09 -8.94 8.65
C PHE A 80 0.84 -7.72 8.65
N SER A 81 0.33 -6.61 9.16
CA SER A 81 1.07 -5.36 9.34
C SER A 81 2.33 -5.52 10.21
N ARG A 82 2.25 -6.33 11.28
CA ARG A 82 3.40 -6.60 12.15
C ARG A 82 4.53 -7.32 11.41
N ALA A 83 4.21 -8.37 10.66
CA ALA A 83 5.20 -9.11 9.87
C ALA A 83 5.87 -8.24 8.81
N LEU A 84 5.11 -7.36 8.15
CA LEU A 84 5.66 -6.39 7.20
C LEU A 84 6.59 -5.38 7.89
N ARG A 85 6.17 -4.82 9.03
CA ARG A 85 6.98 -3.88 9.81
C ARG A 85 8.31 -4.51 10.20
N GLU A 86 8.28 -5.69 10.80
CA GLU A 86 9.49 -6.41 11.24
C GLU A 86 10.43 -6.63 10.05
N GLY A 87 9.95 -7.26 8.98
CA GLY A 87 10.80 -7.56 7.84
C GLY A 87 11.33 -6.31 7.10
N LEU A 88 10.56 -5.23 6.98
CA LEU A 88 11.07 -4.00 6.35
C LEU A 88 12.13 -3.32 7.22
N THR A 89 11.93 -3.31 8.54
CA THR A 89 12.90 -2.70 9.47
C THR A 89 14.19 -3.50 9.56
N GLU A 90 14.12 -4.83 9.47
CA GLU A 90 15.29 -5.71 9.37
C GLU A 90 16.13 -5.41 8.11
N HIS A 91 15.48 -5.00 7.03
CA HIS A 91 16.16 -4.70 5.75
C HIS A 91 16.56 -3.22 5.59
N GLY A 92 16.37 -2.40 6.63
CA GLY A 92 16.88 -1.03 6.71
C GLY A 92 15.83 0.10 6.69
N LEU A 93 14.53 -0.19 6.76
CA LEU A 93 13.53 0.87 7.00
C LEU A 93 13.67 1.44 8.41
N ASN A 94 13.67 2.76 8.53
CA ASN A 94 13.54 3.40 9.84
C ASN A 94 12.18 3.04 10.46
N LYS A 95 12.18 2.51 11.69
CA LYS A 95 10.96 2.13 12.43
C LYS A 95 9.94 3.28 12.55
N ASN A 96 10.39 4.52 12.57
CA ASN A 96 9.54 5.72 12.67
C ASN A 96 8.83 6.07 11.36
N ASN A 97 9.28 5.50 10.23
CA ASN A 97 8.66 5.69 8.92
C ASN A 97 7.59 4.62 8.61
N PHE A 98 7.32 3.71 9.54
CA PHE A 98 6.25 2.72 9.41
C PHE A 98 5.06 3.12 10.29
N HIS A 99 3.94 3.44 9.64
CA HIS A 99 2.71 3.89 10.26
C HIS A 99 1.63 2.84 10.05
N GLN A 100 1.04 2.37 11.14
CA GLN A 100 -0.02 1.38 11.10
C GLN A 100 -1.29 1.97 11.68
N GLU A 101 -2.35 2.00 10.87
CA GLU A 101 -3.70 2.26 11.34
C GLU A 101 -4.41 0.91 11.48
N ILE A 102 -4.85 0.60 12.69
CA ILE A 102 -5.61 -0.63 12.96
C ILE A 102 -7.07 -0.32 12.68
N PHE A 103 -7.55 -0.72 11.50
CA PHE A 103 -8.98 -0.82 11.26
C PHE A 103 -9.42 -2.23 11.64
N ASP A 104 -10.13 -2.35 12.76
CA ASP A 104 -10.87 -3.55 13.11
C ASP A 104 -12.09 -3.60 12.17
N MET A 105 -11.97 -4.31 11.05
CA MET A 105 -13.10 -4.59 10.17
C MET A 105 -14.04 -5.53 10.91
N ARG A 106 -15.02 -4.95 11.61
CA ARG A 106 -16.20 -5.65 12.13
C ARG A 106 -17.30 -5.68 11.08
#